data_AF-A0A8T5QML2-F1
#
_entry.id   AF-A0A8T5QML2-F1
#
_cell.length_a   1.000
_cell.length_b   1.000
_cell.length_c   1.000
_cell.angle_alpha   90.00
_cell.angle_beta   90.00
_cell.angle_gamma   90.00
#
_symmetry.space_group_name_H-M   'P 1'
#
loop_
_entity.id
_entity.type
_entity.pdbx_description
1 polymer ?
#
loop_
_entity_poly.entity_id
_entity_poly.type
_entity_poly.pdbx_seq_one_letter_code
_entity_poly.pdbx_strand_id
1 'polypeptide(L)'
;MKVHPMFKNTRVVILIIALILSIIAINPQFNQEGVAIRSVNLDSAAYDAGIISPAKFSRPLDYEVIEYINGQKIKDSKDYYEMTNNLASNITMSIKTDKNVYTLITKPNILIEQTGNVIEQEVNVTELINGTNVTTTKIVLVNETIEIINGTEEIGLNIFDAASNNIRKGLDLSGGVRVLLKPQVEENQTITDDVIDRSISSLEQRLNAFGLNDVIIRKSSDLSGNTFILFEIAGLQKKEISELIASQGKFEAKISNKTAFTGGEDISYVCRSADCSGIDPNRGCGRAQEGYACQFYFTIDMTSEAAQRQADLTGELSIINENGQQYLSEPIQLFLDDQMVDELNIGAGLRGRAETRIQISGSGAGQTREEAMTNTLANMKRLQTIIETGSLPVKLDIVKIDSLSPVLGDQFLKNALYTGIIAILAVI
;
A
#
# COMPACT_ATOMS: atom_id res chain seq x y z
N MET A 1 -1.08 -28.83 52.49
CA MET A 1 0.06 -28.61 51.57
C MET A 1 0.93 -27.50 52.17
N LYS A 2 2.14 -27.78 52.67
CA LYS A 2 3.02 -26.75 53.24
C LYS A 2 3.59 -25.92 52.08
N VAL A 3 3.19 -24.65 51.99
CA VAL A 3 3.71 -23.71 50.99
C VAL A 3 5.20 -23.46 51.27
N HIS A 4 6.05 -23.65 50.27
CA HIS A 4 7.50 -23.45 50.38
C HIS A 4 7.78 -22.01 50.87
N PRO A 5 8.74 -21.77 51.80
CA PRO A 5 8.99 -20.44 52.39
C PRO A 5 9.25 -19.34 51.35
N MET A 6 9.73 -19.71 50.17
CA MET A 6 9.97 -18.81 49.03
C MET A 6 8.70 -18.11 48.52
N PHE A 7 7.54 -18.77 48.57
CA PHE A 7 6.25 -18.18 48.16
C PHE A 7 5.58 -17.31 49.24
N LYS A 8 6.21 -17.15 50.42
CA LYS A 8 5.75 -16.21 51.45
C LYS A 8 6.30 -14.80 51.25
N ASN A 9 7.35 -14.64 50.45
CA ASN A 9 7.91 -13.32 50.14
C ASN A 9 7.11 -12.67 49.01
N THR A 10 6.41 -11.58 49.33
CA THR A 10 5.57 -10.84 48.39
C THR A 10 6.33 -10.40 47.13
N ARG A 11 7.63 -10.08 47.26
CA ARG A 11 8.47 -9.68 46.12
C ARG A 11 8.67 -10.83 45.13
N VAL A 12 8.87 -12.05 45.64
CA VAL A 12 9.03 -13.26 44.82
C VAL A 12 7.72 -13.63 44.14
N VAL A 13 6.59 -13.50 44.84
CA VAL A 13 5.27 -13.75 44.24
C VAL A 13 4.98 -12.76 43.11
N ILE A 14 5.26 -11.46 43.30
CA ILE A 14 5.11 -10.44 42.25
C ILE A 14 6.01 -10.76 41.05
N LEU A 15 7.27 -11.13 41.28
CA LEU A 15 8.21 -11.48 40.22
C LEU A 15 7.71 -12.69 39.39
N ILE A 16 7.22 -13.73 40.06
CA ILE A 16 6.68 -14.92 39.39
C ILE A 16 5.45 -14.56 38.54
N ILE A 17 4.53 -13.76 39.08
CA ILE A 17 3.35 -13.29 38.32
C ILE A 17 3.80 -12.49 37.09
N ALA A 18 4.75 -11.57 37.26
CA ALA A 18 5.28 -10.77 36.15
C ALA A 18 5.97 -11.64 35.07
N LEU A 19 6.71 -12.67 35.46
CA LEU A 19 7.34 -13.62 34.53
C LEU A 19 6.32 -14.47 33.78
N ILE A 20 5.24 -14.90 34.44
CA ILE A 20 4.17 -15.65 33.77
C ILE A 20 3.46 -14.74 32.76
N LEU A 21 3.12 -13.51 33.16
CA LEU A 21 2.50 -12.53 32.26
C LEU A 21 3.41 -12.18 31.08
N SER A 22 4.73 -12.08 31.29
CA SER A 22 5.67 -11.79 30.21
C SER A 22 5.79 -12.95 29.21
N ILE A 23 5.83 -14.20 29.67
CA ILE A 23 5.83 -15.37 28.79
C ILE A 23 4.54 -15.42 27.96
N ILE A 24 3.39 -15.15 28.57
CA ILE A 24 2.10 -15.08 27.85
C ILE A 24 2.11 -13.95 26.80
N ALA A 25 2.64 -12.78 27.15
CA ALA A 25 2.68 -11.64 26.24
C ALA A 25 3.67 -11.85 25.07
N ILE A 26 4.85 -12.40 25.35
CA ILE A 26 5.92 -12.65 24.36
C ILE A 26 5.53 -13.82 23.45
N ASN A 27 4.89 -14.86 23.99
CA ASN A 27 4.50 -16.08 23.29
C ASN A 27 5.66 -16.70 22.46
N PRO A 28 6.78 -17.11 23.09
CA PRO A 28 7.95 -17.58 22.37
C PRO A 28 7.71 -18.92 21.65
N GLN A 29 8.08 -18.97 20.37
CA GLN A 29 8.08 -20.17 19.52
C GLN A 29 9.52 -20.66 19.33
N PHE A 30 9.77 -21.93 19.67
CA PHE A 30 11.08 -22.56 19.52
C PHE A 30 11.05 -23.43 18.26
N ASN A 31 11.86 -23.07 17.25
CA ASN A 31 11.89 -23.66 15.90
C ASN A 31 10.77 -23.17 14.96
N GLN A 32 10.53 -21.87 14.95
CA GLN A 32 9.70 -21.28 13.89
C GLN A 32 10.42 -21.42 12.54
N GLU A 33 9.74 -22.03 11.58
CA GLU A 33 10.14 -22.10 10.17
C GLU A 33 9.03 -21.45 9.32
N GLY A 34 9.36 -21.12 8.07
CA GLY A 34 8.44 -20.51 7.12
C GLY A 34 8.64 -19.01 6.98
N VAL A 35 7.84 -18.41 6.11
CA VAL A 35 7.89 -16.97 5.82
C VAL A 35 6.53 -16.33 6.06
N ALA A 36 6.51 -15.25 6.83
CA ALA A 36 5.32 -14.50 7.13
C ALA A 36 4.97 -13.53 5.99
N ILE A 37 3.69 -13.47 5.63
CA ILE A 37 3.15 -12.58 4.59
C ILE A 37 2.99 -11.18 5.17
N ARG A 38 3.81 -10.23 4.72
CA ARG A 38 3.81 -8.84 5.17
C ARG A 38 2.74 -8.00 4.47
N SER A 39 2.58 -8.20 3.17
CA SER A 39 1.52 -7.61 2.36
C SER A 39 1.33 -8.39 1.07
N VAL A 40 0.19 -8.11 0.44
CA VAL A 40 -0.23 -8.67 -0.84
C VAL A 40 -0.50 -7.51 -1.79
N ASN A 41 0.12 -7.52 -2.97
CA ASN A 41 -0.09 -6.51 -4.00
C ASN A 41 -1.48 -6.71 -4.62
N LEU A 42 -2.21 -5.62 -4.87
CA LEU A 42 -3.51 -5.69 -5.54
C LEU A 42 -3.36 -6.19 -6.99
N ASP A 43 -4.38 -6.92 -7.47
CA ASP A 43 -4.39 -7.55 -8.81
C ASP A 43 -3.20 -8.50 -9.07
N SER A 44 -2.51 -8.94 -8.02
CA SER A 44 -1.51 -9.99 -8.14
C SER A 44 -2.16 -11.38 -8.15
N ALA A 45 -1.41 -12.38 -8.62
CA ALA A 45 -1.87 -13.76 -8.57
C ALA A 45 -2.21 -14.23 -7.12
N ALA A 46 -1.51 -13.72 -6.11
CA ALA A 46 -1.82 -14.00 -4.71
C ALA A 46 -3.11 -13.32 -4.23
N TYR A 47 -3.36 -12.08 -4.66
CA TYR A 47 -4.59 -11.36 -4.36
C TYR A 47 -5.80 -12.06 -4.96
N ASP A 48 -5.71 -12.47 -6.23
CA ASP A 48 -6.78 -13.20 -6.93
C ASP A 48 -7.08 -14.56 -6.28
N ALA A 49 -6.06 -15.19 -5.68
CA ALA A 49 -6.21 -16.42 -4.92
C ALA A 49 -6.87 -16.21 -3.54
N GLY A 50 -7.12 -14.96 -3.15
CA GLY A 50 -7.79 -14.59 -1.90
C GLY A 50 -6.86 -14.45 -0.71
N ILE A 51 -5.55 -14.27 -0.92
CA ILE A 51 -4.60 -13.97 0.16
C ILE A 51 -4.78 -12.50 0.54
N ILE A 52 -4.91 -12.22 1.85
CA ILE A 52 -5.21 -10.88 2.36
C ILE A 52 -4.01 -10.33 3.12
N SER A 53 -3.72 -9.04 2.91
CA SER A 53 -2.70 -8.32 3.68
C SER A 53 -3.06 -8.28 5.18
N PRO A 54 -2.10 -8.47 6.09
CA PRO A 54 -2.33 -8.35 7.53
C PRO A 54 -2.73 -6.92 7.92
N ALA A 55 -3.49 -6.78 8.99
CA ALA A 55 -3.88 -5.46 9.50
C ALA A 55 -2.65 -4.65 9.95
N LYS A 56 -2.70 -3.32 9.79
CA LYS A 56 -1.61 -2.42 10.24
C LYS A 56 -1.37 -2.61 11.73
N PHE A 57 -0.11 -2.71 12.13
CA PHE A 57 0.27 -3.01 13.51
C PHE A 57 -0.31 -4.33 14.04
N SER A 58 -0.37 -5.38 13.22
CA SER A 58 -0.55 -6.76 13.72
C SER A 58 0.62 -7.19 14.59
N ARG A 59 0.42 -8.12 15.54
CA ARG A 59 1.58 -8.66 16.30
C ARG A 59 2.38 -9.59 15.39
N PRO A 60 3.70 -9.72 15.58
CA PRO A 60 4.53 -10.54 14.70
C PRO A 60 4.08 -12.00 14.50
N LEU A 61 3.43 -12.62 15.49
CA LEU A 61 2.88 -13.99 15.35
C LEU A 61 1.46 -14.05 14.77
N ASP A 62 0.79 -12.91 14.57
CA ASP A 62 -0.55 -12.88 13.98
C ASP A 62 -0.49 -12.91 12.44
N TYR A 63 0.69 -12.66 11.85
CA TYR A 63 0.93 -12.75 10.42
C TYR A 63 0.74 -14.19 9.95
N GLU A 64 0.14 -14.36 8.78
CA GLU A 64 0.00 -15.67 8.14
C GLU A 64 1.35 -16.14 7.60
N VAL A 65 1.70 -17.39 7.87
CA VAL A 65 3.03 -17.96 7.57
C VAL A 65 2.91 -19.02 6.49
N ILE A 66 3.63 -18.82 5.39
CA ILE A 66 3.80 -19.81 4.32
C ILE A 66 4.72 -20.92 4.82
N GLU A 67 4.20 -22.15 4.79
CA GLU A 67 4.92 -23.36 5.22
C GLU A 67 5.38 -24.20 4.02
N TYR A 68 4.59 -24.23 2.94
CA TYR A 68 4.89 -25.02 1.75
C TYR A 68 4.48 -24.30 0.45
N ILE A 69 5.30 -24.45 -0.58
CA ILE A 69 4.98 -24.07 -1.96
C ILE A 69 5.13 -25.31 -2.84
N ASN A 70 4.06 -25.67 -3.57
CA ASN A 70 4.02 -26.87 -4.42
C ASN A 70 4.45 -28.16 -3.71
N GLY A 71 4.12 -28.26 -2.41
CA GLY A 71 4.50 -29.39 -1.55
C GLY A 71 5.95 -29.39 -1.05
N GLN A 72 6.77 -28.42 -1.47
CA GLN A 72 8.12 -28.22 -0.94
C GLN A 72 8.06 -27.32 0.29
N LYS A 73 8.77 -27.70 1.35
CA LYS A 73 8.78 -26.96 2.62
C LYS A 73 9.61 -25.69 2.49
N ILE A 74 9.08 -24.58 2.97
CA ILE A 74 9.78 -23.29 3.03
C ILE A 74 10.28 -23.08 4.45
N LYS A 75 11.59 -22.89 4.62
CA LYS A 75 12.17 -22.63 5.95
C LYS A 75 12.40 -21.16 6.21
N ASP A 76 12.81 -20.43 5.17
CA ASP A 76 13.17 -19.03 5.23
C ASP A 76 12.86 -18.32 3.90
N SER A 77 13.09 -17.01 3.88
CA SER A 77 12.93 -16.14 2.72
C SER A 77 13.76 -16.57 1.52
N LYS A 78 14.92 -17.21 1.73
CA LYS A 78 15.75 -17.69 0.63
C LYS A 78 15.08 -18.87 -0.09
N ASP A 79 14.58 -19.86 0.66
CA ASP A 79 13.81 -20.98 0.10
C ASP A 79 12.59 -20.47 -0.70
N TYR A 80 11.91 -19.45 -0.17
CA TYR A 80 10.79 -18.79 -0.85
C TYR A 80 11.20 -18.21 -2.22
N TYR A 81 12.23 -17.35 -2.26
CA TYR A 81 12.65 -16.70 -3.52
C TYR A 81 13.23 -17.69 -4.54
N GLU A 82 13.88 -18.76 -4.10
CA GLU A 82 14.32 -19.85 -4.98
C GLU A 82 13.12 -20.52 -5.69
N MET A 83 11.96 -20.59 -5.05
CA MET A 83 10.74 -21.17 -5.62
C MET A 83 9.93 -20.19 -6.48
N THR A 84 10.02 -18.88 -6.23
CA THR A 84 9.14 -17.89 -6.89
C THR A 84 9.79 -17.10 -8.02
N ASN A 85 11.12 -16.90 -8.02
CA ASN A 85 11.76 -15.97 -8.96
C ASN A 85 11.83 -16.46 -10.41
N ASN A 86 11.67 -17.76 -10.67
CA ASN A 86 11.79 -18.35 -12.01
C ASN A 86 10.54 -19.14 -12.41
N LEU A 87 9.36 -18.64 -12.04
CA LEU A 87 8.09 -19.25 -12.42
C LEU A 87 7.79 -19.00 -13.90
N ALA A 88 7.17 -19.97 -14.56
CA ALA A 88 6.55 -19.76 -15.86
C ALA A 88 5.20 -19.03 -15.69
N SER A 89 4.73 -18.33 -16.72
CA SER A 89 3.41 -17.69 -16.70
C SER A 89 2.30 -18.68 -17.00
N ASN A 90 1.09 -18.40 -16.52
CA ASN A 90 -0.11 -19.23 -16.67
C ASN A 90 0.02 -20.65 -16.08
N ILE A 91 0.83 -20.83 -15.03
CA ILE A 91 0.92 -22.10 -14.31
C ILE A 91 0.17 -22.01 -12.99
N THR A 92 -0.45 -23.13 -12.61
CA THR A 92 -1.06 -23.29 -11.30
C THR A 92 -0.01 -23.66 -10.27
N MET A 93 -0.01 -22.97 -9.13
CA MET A 93 0.81 -23.31 -7.97
C MET A 93 -0.02 -23.31 -6.69
N SER A 94 0.38 -24.17 -5.74
CA SER A 94 -0.26 -24.26 -4.43
C SER A 94 0.63 -23.65 -3.37
N ILE A 95 0.07 -22.74 -2.58
CA ILE A 95 0.70 -22.15 -1.39
C ILE A 95 -0.08 -22.63 -0.17
N LYS A 96 0.58 -23.38 0.71
CA LYS A 96 0.02 -23.76 2.01
C LYS A 96 0.60 -22.87 3.09
N THR A 97 -0.27 -22.28 3.88
CA THR A 97 0.04 -21.48 5.06
C THR A 97 -0.40 -22.19 6.34
N ASP A 98 -0.08 -21.60 7.49
CA ASP A 98 -0.58 -21.99 8.80
C ASP A 98 -2.10 -21.80 8.97
N LYS A 99 -2.74 -20.99 8.12
CA LYS A 99 -4.18 -20.69 8.16
C LYS A 99 -4.99 -21.36 7.07
N ASN A 100 -4.45 -21.48 5.85
CA ASN A 100 -5.21 -21.93 4.68
C ASN A 100 -4.31 -22.55 3.59
N VAL A 101 -4.94 -23.09 2.53
CA VAL A 101 -4.27 -23.53 1.31
C VAL A 101 -4.84 -22.76 0.13
N TYR A 102 -3.98 -22.02 -0.55
CA TYR A 102 -4.31 -21.24 -1.72
C TYR A 102 -3.83 -21.94 -2.98
N THR A 103 -4.59 -21.76 -4.06
CA THR A 103 -4.21 -22.16 -5.41
C THR A 103 -4.22 -20.90 -6.25
N LEU A 104 -3.08 -20.56 -6.84
CA LEU A 104 -2.93 -19.35 -7.65
C LEU A 104 -2.43 -19.70 -9.04
N ILE A 105 -2.75 -18.84 -10.01
CA ILE A 105 -2.33 -18.95 -11.40
C ILE A 105 -1.40 -17.78 -11.68
N THR A 106 -0.16 -18.05 -12.06
CA THR A 106 0.82 -16.99 -12.34
C THR A 106 0.40 -16.17 -13.56
N LYS A 107 0.60 -14.85 -13.50
CA LYS A 107 0.26 -13.93 -14.59
C LYS A 107 1.47 -13.69 -15.51
N PRO A 108 1.27 -13.54 -16.84
CA PRO A 108 2.34 -13.09 -17.73
C PRO A 108 2.65 -11.62 -17.46
N ASN A 109 3.92 -11.26 -17.50
CA ASN A 109 4.31 -9.86 -17.50
C ASN A 109 4.16 -9.31 -18.94
N ILE A 110 3.26 -8.34 -19.16
CA ILE A 110 2.92 -7.82 -20.49
C ILE A 110 3.56 -6.44 -20.68
N LEU A 111 4.41 -6.30 -21.69
CA LEU A 111 4.92 -5.02 -22.17
C LEU A 111 4.12 -4.58 -23.40
N ILE A 112 3.69 -3.31 -23.43
CA ILE A 112 3.01 -2.73 -24.59
C ILE A 112 4.03 -1.86 -25.35
N GLU A 113 4.31 -2.21 -26.60
CA GLU A 113 5.21 -1.45 -27.48
C GLU A 113 4.44 -0.84 -28.65
N GLN A 114 4.72 0.43 -28.98
CA GLN A 114 4.15 1.09 -30.16
C GLN A 114 4.95 0.69 -31.40
N THR A 115 4.30 0.12 -32.41
CA THR A 115 4.98 -0.37 -33.63
C THR A 115 5.40 0.75 -34.59
N GLY A 116 5.04 2.01 -34.28
CA GLY A 116 5.27 3.17 -35.14
C GLY A 116 4.33 3.24 -36.36
N ASN A 117 3.50 2.22 -36.57
CA ASN A 117 2.45 2.21 -37.59
C ASN A 117 1.20 2.90 -37.04
N VAL A 118 0.42 3.48 -37.95
CA VAL A 118 -0.85 4.12 -37.64
C VAL A 118 -1.95 3.34 -38.37
N ILE A 119 -2.93 2.87 -37.62
CA ILE A 119 -4.08 2.12 -38.15
C ILE A 119 -5.33 2.99 -38.12
N GLU A 120 -6.18 2.80 -39.13
CA GLU A 120 -7.52 3.39 -39.19
C GLU A 120 -8.45 2.59 -38.28
N GLN A 121 -8.93 3.20 -37.21
CA GLN A 121 -9.91 2.63 -36.29
C GLN A 121 -11.25 3.35 -36.46
N GLU A 122 -12.32 2.59 -36.68
CA GLU A 122 -13.68 3.14 -36.66
C GLU A 122 -14.10 3.40 -35.21
N VAL A 123 -14.26 4.68 -34.88
CA VAL A 123 -14.69 5.16 -33.56
C VAL A 123 -16.09 5.74 -33.67
N ASN A 124 -17.00 5.30 -32.80
CA ASN A 124 -18.34 5.84 -32.73
C ASN A 124 -18.33 7.13 -31.90
N VAL A 125 -18.34 8.28 -32.58
CA VAL A 125 -18.32 9.60 -31.94
C VAL A 125 -19.75 10.10 -31.82
N THR A 126 -20.17 10.44 -30.60
CA THR A 126 -21.51 11.02 -30.36
C THR A 126 -21.40 12.53 -30.33
N GLU A 127 -21.95 13.21 -31.33
CA GLU A 127 -21.94 14.67 -31.43
C GLU A 127 -23.34 15.24 -31.15
N LEU A 128 -23.38 16.39 -30.47
CA LEU A 128 -24.59 17.15 -30.24
C LEU A 128 -24.88 18.04 -31.44
N ILE A 129 -25.79 17.59 -32.30
CA ILE A 129 -26.24 18.36 -33.46
C ILE A 129 -27.69 18.77 -33.21
N ASN A 130 -27.95 20.07 -33.09
CA ASN A 130 -29.28 20.65 -32.83
C ASN A 130 -30.00 20.05 -31.60
N GLY A 131 -29.27 19.82 -30.51
CA GLY A 131 -29.84 19.34 -29.24
C GLY A 131 -30.23 17.86 -29.23
N THR A 132 -29.84 17.08 -30.25
CA THR A 132 -30.02 15.63 -30.31
C THR A 132 -28.65 14.97 -30.38
N ASN A 133 -28.43 13.92 -29.58
CA ASN A 133 -27.20 13.13 -29.64
C ASN A 133 -27.22 12.26 -30.89
N VAL A 134 -26.31 12.52 -31.82
CA VAL A 134 -26.15 11.75 -33.05
C VAL A 134 -24.84 11.00 -32.98
N THR A 135 -24.90 9.67 -32.96
CA THR A 135 -23.71 8.81 -33.02
C THR A 135 -23.31 8.62 -34.47
N THR A 136 -22.10 9.03 -34.81
CA THR A 136 -21.53 8.94 -36.16
C THR A 136 -20.22 8.17 -36.09
N THR A 137 -20.02 7.21 -36.99
CA THR A 137 -18.76 6.48 -37.09
C THR A 137 -17.72 7.36 -37.79
N LYS A 138 -16.62 7.66 -37.10
CA LYS A 138 -15.46 8.39 -37.64
C LYS A 138 -14.27 7.46 -37.69
N ILE A 139 -13.49 7.56 -38.76
CA ILE A 139 -12.21 6.88 -38.86
C ILE A 139 -11.16 7.76 -38.17
N VAL A 140 -10.54 7.22 -37.13
CA VAL A 140 -9.47 7.88 -36.38
C VAL A 140 -8.18 7.09 -36.58
N LEU A 141 -7.09 7.82 -36.77
CA LEU A 141 -5.75 7.27 -36.93
C LEU A 141 -5.14 7.04 -35.54
N VAL A 142 -4.93 5.77 -35.17
CA VAL A 142 -4.41 5.38 -33.85
C VAL A 142 -3.09 4.63 -34.02
N ASN A 143 -2.12 4.85 -33.13
CA ASN A 143 -0.85 4.11 -33.15
C ASN A 143 -1.13 2.63 -32.84
N GLU A 144 -0.64 1.75 -33.72
CA GLU A 144 -0.68 0.31 -33.51
C GLU A 144 0.24 -0.05 -32.33
N THR A 145 -0.26 -0.88 -31.43
CA THR A 145 0.46 -1.38 -30.26
C THR A 145 0.48 -2.89 -30.29
N ILE A 146 1.59 -3.48 -29.85
CA ILE A 146 1.75 -4.93 -29.68
C ILE A 146 1.98 -5.25 -28.21
N GLU A 147 1.35 -6.32 -27.74
CA GLU A 147 1.60 -6.90 -26.42
C GLU A 147 2.70 -7.94 -26.52
N ILE A 148 3.78 -7.72 -25.77
CA ILE A 148 4.93 -8.60 -25.70
C ILE A 148 4.95 -9.23 -24.31
N ILE A 149 4.85 -10.55 -24.25
CA ILE A 149 5.00 -11.30 -22.99
C ILE A 149 6.48 -11.31 -22.62
N ASN A 150 6.86 -10.59 -21.57
CA ASN A 150 8.21 -10.49 -21.03
C ASN A 150 8.34 -11.24 -19.70
N GLY A 151 8.22 -12.57 -19.77
CA GLY A 151 8.33 -13.44 -18.60
C GLY A 151 7.06 -13.49 -17.76
N THR A 152 7.24 -13.64 -16.46
CA THR A 152 6.17 -13.88 -15.48
C THR A 152 6.15 -12.72 -14.49
N GLU A 153 4.96 -12.23 -14.20
CA GLU A 153 4.77 -11.24 -13.15
C GLU A 153 5.07 -11.87 -11.78
N GLU A 154 5.59 -11.08 -10.84
CA GLU A 154 5.76 -11.55 -9.47
C GLU A 154 4.40 -11.95 -8.89
N ILE A 155 4.37 -12.99 -8.05
CA ILE A 155 3.11 -13.47 -7.47
C ILE A 155 2.47 -12.47 -6.49
N GLY A 156 3.16 -11.37 -6.17
CA GLY A 156 2.65 -10.23 -5.39
C GLY A 156 2.57 -10.45 -3.89
N LEU A 157 3.45 -11.29 -3.33
CA LEU A 157 3.60 -11.46 -1.88
C LEU A 157 4.91 -10.83 -1.40
N ASN A 158 4.80 -9.85 -0.51
CA ASN A 158 5.94 -9.33 0.24
C ASN A 158 6.08 -10.13 1.53
N ILE A 159 7.25 -10.69 1.79
CA ILE A 159 7.47 -11.63 2.90
C ILE A 159 8.63 -11.25 3.81
N PHE A 160 8.70 -11.90 4.98
CA PHE A 160 9.83 -11.90 5.90
C PHE A 160 9.92 -13.27 6.57
N ASP A 161 11.08 -13.61 7.15
CA ASP A 161 11.19 -14.83 7.93
C ASP A 161 10.19 -14.82 9.10
N ALA A 162 9.51 -15.95 9.33
CA ALA A 162 8.48 -16.04 10.35
C ALA A 162 9.02 -15.67 11.75
N ALA A 163 8.28 -14.83 12.46
CA ALA A 163 8.70 -14.34 13.77
C ALA A 163 8.66 -15.46 14.82
N SER A 164 9.64 -15.47 15.73
CA SER A 164 9.69 -16.46 16.83
C SER A 164 9.01 -15.98 18.12
N ASN A 165 8.46 -14.77 18.16
CA ASN A 165 7.74 -14.21 19.31
C ASN A 165 7.02 -12.91 18.92
N ASN A 166 6.17 -12.39 19.80
CA ASN A 166 5.41 -11.15 19.62
C ASN A 166 6.19 -9.85 19.89
N ILE A 167 7.50 -9.90 20.13
CA ILE A 167 8.28 -8.70 20.41
C ILE A 167 8.50 -7.93 19.11
N ARG A 168 7.98 -6.71 19.06
CA ARG A 168 8.34 -5.75 18.02
C ARG A 168 9.72 -5.20 18.29
N LYS A 169 10.66 -5.62 17.48
CA LYS A 169 12.03 -5.16 17.53
C LYS A 169 12.16 -3.84 16.76
N GLY A 170 12.78 -2.85 17.39
CA GLY A 170 13.20 -1.64 16.70
C GLY A 170 14.41 -1.88 15.80
N LEU A 171 14.83 -0.83 15.10
CA LEU A 171 15.96 -0.88 14.17
C LEU A 171 17.26 -1.35 14.83
N ASP A 172 17.50 -0.99 16.09
CA ASP A 172 18.69 -1.39 16.85
C ASP A 172 18.71 -2.90 17.18
N LEU A 173 17.56 -3.58 17.13
CA LEU A 173 17.41 -5.00 17.46
C LEU A 173 17.22 -5.88 16.23
N SER A 174 16.48 -5.41 15.22
CA SER A 174 16.26 -6.14 13.96
C SER A 174 17.29 -5.83 12.89
N GLY A 175 18.07 -4.77 13.05
CA GLY A 175 18.78 -4.15 11.93
C GLY A 175 17.80 -3.54 10.90
N GLY A 176 18.36 -2.88 9.91
CA GLY A 176 17.62 -2.26 8.81
C GLY A 176 18.27 -0.97 8.32
N VAL A 177 17.45 -0.03 7.83
CA VAL A 177 17.92 1.24 7.28
C VAL A 177 17.28 2.43 8.00
N ARG A 178 18.10 3.42 8.32
CA ARG A 178 17.69 4.75 8.76
C ARG A 178 18.02 5.75 7.65
N VAL A 179 17.01 6.46 7.16
CA VAL A 179 17.14 7.46 6.09
C VAL A 179 16.78 8.83 6.64
N LEU A 180 17.70 9.78 6.51
CA LEU A 180 17.48 11.18 6.83
C LEU A 180 17.31 11.97 5.54
N LEU A 181 16.12 12.52 5.35
CA LEU A 181 15.76 13.35 4.21
C LEU A 181 15.70 14.82 4.60
N LYS A 182 16.06 15.69 3.65
CA LYS A 182 15.88 17.13 3.75
C LYS A 182 15.07 17.63 2.55
N PRO A 183 13.99 18.39 2.78
CA PRO A 183 13.28 19.08 1.71
C PRO A 183 14.19 20.05 0.95
N GLN A 184 14.17 19.99 -0.38
CA GLN A 184 14.82 20.97 -1.24
C GLN A 184 14.01 22.27 -1.23
N VAL A 185 14.63 23.35 -0.80
CA VAL A 185 14.04 24.70 -0.82
C VAL A 185 14.46 25.36 -2.12
N GLU A 186 13.52 25.61 -3.04
CA GLU A 186 13.79 26.45 -4.21
C GLU A 186 13.80 27.95 -3.82
N GLU A 187 14.50 28.80 -4.58
CA GLU A 187 14.83 30.20 -4.21
C GLU A 187 13.62 31.13 -3.93
N ASN A 188 12.38 30.68 -4.17
CA ASN A 188 11.16 31.43 -3.85
C ASN A 188 10.07 30.60 -3.15
N GLN A 189 10.41 29.43 -2.60
CA GLN A 189 9.45 28.55 -1.94
C GLN A 189 9.62 28.61 -0.41
N THR A 190 8.56 29.01 0.30
CA THR A 190 8.50 28.78 1.74
C THR A 190 7.95 27.38 1.98
N ILE A 191 8.73 26.55 2.67
CA ILE A 191 8.28 25.22 3.04
C ILE A 191 7.47 25.33 4.32
N THR A 192 6.15 25.18 4.19
CA THR A 192 5.22 25.16 5.33
C THR A 192 5.15 23.77 5.94
N ASP A 193 4.69 23.69 7.19
CA ASP A 193 4.47 22.40 7.85
C ASP A 193 3.48 21.50 7.08
N ASP A 194 2.45 22.09 6.47
CA ASP A 194 1.48 21.37 5.63
C ASP A 194 2.14 20.70 4.42
N VAL A 195 3.06 21.41 3.75
CA VAL A 195 3.81 20.86 2.61
C VAL A 195 4.66 19.66 3.06
N ILE A 196 5.31 19.76 4.23
CA ILE A 196 6.08 18.66 4.81
C ILE A 196 5.18 17.47 5.12
N ASP A 197 4.05 17.69 5.78
CA ASP A 197 3.15 16.62 6.20
C ASP A 197 2.51 15.92 4.99
N ARG A 198 2.23 16.65 3.90
CA ARG A 198 1.79 16.08 2.62
C ARG A 198 2.87 15.25 1.95
N SER A 199 4.12 15.72 1.95
CA SER A 199 5.25 14.93 1.43
C SER A 199 5.51 13.67 2.26
N ILE A 200 5.38 13.75 3.59
CA ILE A 200 5.43 12.58 4.48
C ILE A 200 4.32 11.60 4.13
N SER A 201 3.08 12.08 3.99
CA SER A 201 1.93 11.23 3.65
C SER A 201 2.09 10.57 2.29
N SER A 202 2.61 11.32 1.30
CA SER A 202 2.93 10.82 -0.03
C SER A 202 3.97 9.70 0.03
N LEU A 203 5.09 9.93 0.74
CA LEU A 203 6.10 8.89 0.93
C LEU A 203 5.57 7.68 1.69
N GLU A 204 4.71 7.87 2.70
CA GLU A 204 4.08 6.76 3.42
C GLU A 204 3.23 5.92 2.47
N GLN A 205 2.41 6.53 1.60
CA GLN A 205 1.63 5.78 0.62
C GLN A 205 2.50 5.00 -0.37
N ARG A 206 3.61 5.60 -0.82
CA ARG A 206 4.57 4.92 -1.70
C ARG A 206 5.20 3.72 -0.99
N LEU A 207 5.72 3.92 0.21
CA LEU A 207 6.29 2.82 1.01
C LEU A 207 5.27 1.70 1.24
N ASN A 208 4.01 2.04 1.54
CA ASN A 208 2.93 1.06 1.68
C ASN A 208 2.66 0.28 0.38
N ALA A 209 2.74 0.92 -0.79
CA ALA A 209 2.58 0.26 -2.09
C ALA A 209 3.64 -0.83 -2.32
N PHE A 210 4.85 -0.64 -1.78
CA PHE A 210 5.94 -1.65 -1.77
C PHE A 210 5.87 -2.59 -0.55
N GLY A 211 4.75 -2.64 0.17
CA GLY A 211 4.56 -3.50 1.32
C GLY A 211 5.27 -3.06 2.61
N LEU A 212 5.79 -1.84 2.63
CA LEU A 212 6.51 -1.27 3.77
C LEU A 212 5.55 -0.50 4.68
N ASN A 213 4.61 -1.21 5.29
CA ASN A 213 3.55 -0.64 6.13
C ASN A 213 3.97 -0.26 7.56
N ASP A 214 5.11 -0.78 8.02
CA ASP A 214 5.63 -0.61 9.39
C ASP A 214 6.85 0.32 9.41
N VAL A 215 6.73 1.49 8.80
CA VAL A 215 7.80 2.50 8.76
C VAL A 215 7.58 3.51 9.86
N ILE A 216 8.63 3.79 10.64
CA ILE A 216 8.59 4.85 11.64
C ILE A 216 9.07 6.13 10.98
N ILE A 217 8.21 7.15 10.99
CA ILE A 217 8.50 8.48 10.42
C ILE A 217 8.58 9.49 11.56
N ARG A 218 9.64 10.31 11.56
CA ARG A 218 9.83 11.39 12.53
C ARG A 218 10.24 12.66 11.83
N LYS A 219 9.58 13.77 12.17
CA LYS A 219 9.99 15.12 11.79
C LYS A 219 10.96 15.66 12.84
N SER A 220 12.09 16.21 12.42
CA SER A 220 13.05 16.88 13.29
C SER A 220 13.48 18.20 12.68
N SER A 221 13.95 19.13 13.51
CA SER A 221 14.52 20.39 13.07
C SER A 221 15.87 20.61 13.74
N ASP A 222 16.83 21.19 13.02
CA ASP A 222 18.08 21.62 13.62
C ASP A 222 17.95 23.02 14.26
N LEU A 223 19.01 23.44 14.97
CA LEU A 223 19.10 24.77 15.59
C LEU A 223 19.15 25.91 14.56
N SER A 224 19.39 25.59 13.28
CA SER A 224 19.42 26.52 12.16
C SER A 224 18.04 26.66 11.49
N GLY A 225 17.02 25.94 11.98
CA GLY A 225 15.66 25.96 11.43
C GLY A 225 15.45 25.08 10.20
N ASN A 226 16.42 24.25 9.80
CA ASN A 226 16.22 23.27 8.74
C ASN A 226 15.35 22.13 9.24
N THR A 227 14.33 21.76 8.45
CA THR A 227 13.49 20.59 8.73
C THR A 227 14.10 19.34 8.08
N PHE A 228 14.03 18.22 8.79
CA PHE A 228 14.44 16.91 8.34
C PHE A 228 13.32 15.91 8.58
N ILE A 229 13.28 14.89 7.73
CA ILE A 229 12.36 13.77 7.85
C ILE A 229 13.20 12.50 8.01
N LEU A 230 13.03 11.83 9.14
CA LEU A 230 13.74 10.61 9.49
C LEU A 230 12.81 9.41 9.29
N PHE A 231 13.23 8.48 8.44
CA PHE A 231 12.58 7.20 8.22
C PHE A 231 13.41 6.08 8.84
N GLU A 232 12.74 5.18 9.56
CA GLU A 232 13.36 3.96 10.09
C GLU A 232 12.58 2.75 9.56
N ILE A 233 13.29 1.90 8.82
CA ILE A 233 12.72 0.76 8.13
C ILE A 233 13.46 -0.49 8.61
N ALA A 234 12.80 -1.28 9.44
CA ALA A 234 13.36 -2.50 10.00
C ALA A 234 13.42 -3.63 8.96
N GLY A 235 14.48 -4.43 9.01
CA GLY A 235 14.60 -5.67 8.22
C GLY A 235 14.91 -5.52 6.73
N LEU A 236 15.10 -4.30 6.22
CA LEU A 236 15.51 -4.06 4.83
C LEU A 236 16.98 -3.68 4.69
N GLN A 237 17.55 -3.88 3.51
CA GLN A 237 18.91 -3.49 3.19
C GLN A 237 18.98 -2.12 2.50
N LYS A 238 20.13 -1.44 2.64
CA LYS A 238 20.35 -0.10 2.09
C LYS A 238 20.05 0.01 0.58
N LYS A 239 20.41 -1.02 -0.19
CA LYS A 239 20.28 -1.03 -1.65
C LYS A 239 18.80 -1.04 -2.11
N GLU A 240 17.93 -1.69 -1.35
CA GLU A 240 16.51 -1.87 -1.69
C GLU A 240 15.70 -0.57 -1.51
N ILE A 241 16.17 0.32 -0.62
CA ILE A 241 15.42 1.53 -0.22
C ILE A 241 15.88 2.79 -0.97
N SER A 242 17.14 2.85 -1.40
CA SER A 242 17.70 4.07 -1.96
C SER A 242 17.00 4.52 -3.23
N GLU A 243 16.57 3.59 -4.09
CA GLU A 243 15.87 3.92 -5.34
C GLU A 243 14.43 4.38 -5.08
N LEU A 244 13.73 3.71 -4.15
CA LEU A 244 12.35 4.04 -3.78
C LEU A 244 12.21 5.41 -3.13
N ILE A 245 13.13 5.77 -2.24
CA ILE A 245 13.05 7.04 -1.50
C ILE A 245 13.64 8.22 -2.29
N ALA A 246 14.62 7.97 -3.17
CA ALA A 246 15.25 9.03 -3.96
C ALA A 246 14.43 9.44 -5.19
N SER A 247 13.59 8.56 -5.73
CA SER A 247 12.81 8.86 -6.93
C SER A 247 11.62 9.77 -6.61
N GLN A 248 11.24 10.59 -7.58
CA GLN A 248 9.94 11.26 -7.57
C GLN A 248 8.86 10.20 -7.82
N GLY A 249 7.84 10.18 -6.95
CA GLY A 249 6.72 9.26 -7.10
C GLY A 249 5.95 9.51 -8.40
N LYS A 250 5.44 8.44 -9.01
CA LYS A 250 4.65 8.46 -10.24
C LYS A 250 3.26 7.92 -9.95
N PHE A 251 2.25 8.78 -10.04
CA PHE A 251 0.85 8.36 -9.98
C PHE A 251 0.27 8.24 -11.39
N GLU A 252 -0.38 7.13 -11.69
CA GLU A 252 -1.12 6.91 -12.94
C GLU A 252 -2.50 6.32 -12.65
N ALA A 253 -3.53 6.85 -13.31
CA ALA A 253 -4.83 6.21 -13.37
C ALA A 253 -5.00 5.57 -14.75
N LYS A 254 -5.30 4.27 -14.79
CA LYS A 254 -5.41 3.48 -16.02
C LYS A 254 -6.82 2.91 -16.19
N ILE A 255 -7.29 2.86 -17.43
CA ILE A 255 -8.54 2.20 -17.85
C ILE A 255 -8.14 1.25 -18.98
N SER A 256 -8.50 -0.03 -18.90
CA SER A 256 -8.10 -1.03 -19.89
C SER A 256 -6.58 -1.07 -20.13
N ASN A 257 -5.78 -0.93 -19.05
CA ASN A 257 -4.31 -0.81 -19.09
C ASN A 257 -3.75 0.41 -19.86
N LYS A 258 -4.59 1.36 -20.28
CA LYS A 258 -4.19 2.62 -20.92
C LYS A 258 -4.27 3.77 -19.91
N THR A 259 -3.22 4.61 -19.85
CA THR A 259 -3.18 5.76 -18.94
C THR A 259 -4.22 6.81 -19.32
N ALA A 260 -5.18 7.04 -18.42
CA ALA A 260 -6.16 8.11 -18.54
C ALA A 260 -5.54 9.46 -18.13
N PHE A 261 -4.97 9.52 -16.93
CA PHE A 261 -4.33 10.71 -16.39
C PHE A 261 -3.25 10.38 -15.36
N THR A 262 -2.31 11.30 -15.16
CA THR A 262 -1.16 11.17 -14.25
C THR A 262 -1.13 12.27 -13.18
N GLY A 263 -0.51 11.98 -12.05
CA GLY A 263 -0.32 12.98 -11.00
C GLY A 263 0.80 13.95 -11.38
N GLY A 264 0.67 15.21 -11.00
CA GLY A 264 1.70 16.24 -11.21
C GLY A 264 1.68 16.91 -12.58
N GLU A 265 1.38 16.17 -13.65
CA GLU A 265 1.24 16.73 -15.01
C GLU A 265 -0.24 17.00 -15.36
N ASP A 266 -1.09 15.98 -15.25
CA ASP A 266 -2.49 16.10 -15.68
C ASP A 266 -3.41 16.65 -14.58
N ILE A 267 -3.13 16.32 -13.33
CA ILE A 267 -3.95 16.74 -12.20
C ILE A 267 -3.44 18.07 -11.68
N SER A 268 -4.26 19.10 -11.85
CA SER A 268 -3.95 20.47 -11.44
C SER A 268 -4.32 20.75 -9.99
N TYR A 269 -5.36 20.08 -9.46
CA TYR A 269 -5.83 20.31 -8.10
C TYR A 269 -6.57 19.10 -7.54
N VAL A 270 -6.31 18.78 -6.27
CA VAL A 270 -7.06 17.80 -5.48
C VAL A 270 -7.69 18.54 -4.31
N CYS A 271 -9.03 18.58 -4.26
CA CYS A 271 -9.73 19.31 -3.21
C CYS A 271 -9.58 18.61 -1.85
N ARG A 272 -9.12 19.38 -0.84
CA ARG A 272 -8.99 18.96 0.57
C ARG A 272 -9.80 19.84 1.54
N SER A 273 -10.44 20.89 1.05
CA SER A 273 -11.25 21.81 1.84
C SER A 273 -12.68 21.29 2.00
N ALA A 274 -13.36 21.77 3.04
CA ALA A 274 -14.69 21.27 3.44
C ALA A 274 -15.83 21.59 2.44
N ASP A 275 -15.60 22.49 1.49
CA ASP A 275 -16.56 22.86 0.44
C ASP A 275 -16.66 21.83 -0.69
N CYS A 276 -15.57 21.11 -0.98
CA CYS A 276 -15.51 20.13 -2.06
C CYS A 276 -14.90 18.79 -1.65
N SER A 277 -14.75 18.53 -0.35
CA SER A 277 -14.36 17.23 0.18
C SER A 277 -14.96 16.98 1.56
N GLY A 278 -15.20 15.71 1.89
CA GLY A 278 -15.66 15.29 3.21
C GLY A 278 -16.64 14.13 3.15
N ILE A 279 -17.38 13.95 4.24
CA ILE A 279 -18.51 13.01 4.27
C ILE A 279 -19.60 13.53 3.33
N ASP A 280 -20.09 12.66 2.43
CA ASP A 280 -21.15 13.00 1.49
C ASP A 280 -22.40 13.46 2.27
N PRO A 281 -22.88 14.71 2.08
CA PRO A 281 -24.03 15.22 2.82
C PRO A 281 -25.34 14.54 2.45
N ASN A 282 -25.44 13.95 1.26
CA ASN A 282 -26.66 13.31 0.75
C ASN A 282 -26.78 11.86 1.21
N ARG A 283 -25.64 11.17 1.38
CA ARG A 283 -25.61 9.76 1.77
C ARG A 283 -25.20 9.57 3.23
N GLY A 284 -24.25 10.38 3.70
CA GLY A 284 -23.86 10.49 5.10
C GLY A 284 -23.32 9.18 5.69
N CYS A 285 -23.67 8.96 6.95
CA CYS A 285 -23.37 7.73 7.68
C CYS A 285 -24.66 6.97 7.97
N GLY A 286 -24.72 5.71 7.55
CA GLY A 286 -25.83 4.80 7.78
C GLY A 286 -25.42 3.56 8.56
N ARG A 287 -26.41 2.79 9.00
CA ARG A 287 -26.18 1.43 9.53
C ARG A 287 -25.91 0.48 8.38
N ALA A 288 -24.86 -0.32 8.49
CA ALA A 288 -24.54 -1.41 7.58
C ALA A 288 -24.98 -2.76 8.18
N GLN A 289 -24.83 -3.86 7.44
CA GLN A 289 -25.15 -5.21 7.96
C GLN A 289 -24.39 -5.51 9.25
N GLU A 290 -23.14 -5.05 9.34
CA GLU A 290 -22.35 -5.03 10.57
C GLU A 290 -21.83 -3.60 10.83
N GLY A 291 -22.30 -2.98 11.92
CA GLY A 291 -21.84 -1.65 12.35
C GLY A 291 -22.42 -0.49 11.53
N TYR A 292 -21.56 0.49 11.24
CA TYR A 292 -21.88 1.71 10.50
C TYR A 292 -20.97 1.84 9.29
N ALA A 293 -21.49 2.45 8.23
CA ALA A 293 -20.71 2.84 7.06
C ALA A 293 -21.00 4.30 6.71
N CYS A 294 -19.96 5.03 6.31
CA CYS A 294 -20.08 6.38 5.80
C CYS A 294 -19.48 6.46 4.40
N GLN A 295 -19.99 7.39 3.59
CA GLN A 295 -19.45 7.68 2.27
C GLN A 295 -18.78 9.04 2.26
N PHE A 296 -17.67 9.15 1.54
CA PHE A 296 -16.99 10.41 1.28
C PHE A 296 -17.11 10.78 -0.18
N TYR A 297 -16.87 12.05 -0.46
CA TYR A 297 -16.53 12.53 -1.79
C TYR A 297 -15.41 13.55 -1.71
N PHE A 298 -14.69 13.71 -2.81
CA PHE A 298 -13.89 14.89 -3.09
C PHE A 298 -13.82 15.14 -4.60
N THR A 299 -13.47 16.35 -5.01
CA THR A 299 -13.28 16.67 -6.44
C THR A 299 -11.81 16.79 -6.80
N ILE A 300 -11.49 16.44 -8.04
CA ILE A 300 -10.19 16.74 -8.65
C ILE A 300 -10.41 17.56 -9.93
N ASP A 301 -9.47 18.45 -10.20
CA ASP A 301 -9.40 19.23 -11.43
C ASP A 301 -8.21 18.76 -12.27
N MET A 302 -8.45 18.48 -13.54
CA MET A 302 -7.44 18.02 -14.50
C MET A 302 -7.40 18.89 -15.76
N THR A 303 -6.32 18.76 -16.52
CA THR A 303 -6.14 19.41 -17.81
C THR A 303 -7.20 18.95 -18.82
N SER A 304 -7.45 19.80 -19.83
CA SER A 304 -8.39 19.45 -20.92
C SER A 304 -7.92 18.23 -21.70
N GLU A 305 -6.61 18.07 -21.86
CA GLU A 305 -5.98 16.94 -22.55
C GLU A 305 -6.23 15.63 -21.79
N ALA A 306 -6.09 15.65 -20.46
CA ALA A 306 -6.40 14.50 -19.61
C ALA A 306 -7.88 14.14 -19.61
N ALA A 307 -8.75 15.16 -19.51
CA ALA A 307 -10.19 14.97 -19.59
C ALA A 307 -10.61 14.34 -20.93
N GLN A 308 -10.00 14.78 -22.04
CA GLN A 308 -10.27 14.20 -23.35
C GLN A 308 -9.77 12.75 -23.46
N ARG A 309 -8.56 12.43 -22.99
CA ARG A 309 -8.08 11.04 -22.95
C ARG A 309 -9.00 10.13 -22.15
N GLN A 310 -9.45 10.58 -20.98
CA GLN A 310 -10.42 9.83 -20.18
C GLN A 310 -11.76 9.65 -20.93
N ALA A 311 -12.24 10.69 -21.63
CA ALA A 311 -13.46 10.59 -22.44
C ALA A 311 -13.33 9.52 -23.53
N ASP A 312 -12.21 9.53 -24.25
CA ASP A 312 -11.96 8.59 -25.34
C ASP A 312 -11.94 7.14 -24.83
N LEU A 313 -11.20 6.88 -23.73
CA LEU A 313 -11.12 5.55 -23.10
C LEU A 313 -12.49 5.08 -22.58
N THR A 314 -13.25 5.96 -21.93
CA THR A 314 -14.56 5.60 -21.37
C THR A 314 -15.65 5.45 -22.42
N GLY A 315 -15.52 6.09 -23.59
CA GLY A 315 -16.51 6.03 -24.68
C GLY A 315 -16.72 4.61 -25.22
N GLU A 316 -15.64 3.82 -25.25
CA GLU A 316 -15.61 2.44 -25.74
C GLU A 316 -16.29 1.45 -24.77
N LEU A 317 -16.45 1.83 -23.50
CA LEU A 317 -16.96 0.95 -22.46
C LEU A 317 -18.49 0.81 -22.49
N SER A 318 -18.97 -0.38 -22.13
CA SER A 318 -20.41 -0.66 -22.00
C SER A 318 -20.92 -0.25 -20.62
N ILE A 319 -22.23 -0.05 -20.47
CA ILE A 319 -22.85 0.32 -19.18
C ILE A 319 -23.35 -0.95 -18.50
N ILE A 320 -22.93 -1.16 -17.25
CA ILE A 320 -23.39 -2.22 -16.37
C ILE A 320 -24.25 -1.64 -15.26
N ASN A 321 -25.20 -2.44 -14.76
CA ASN A 321 -26.06 -2.05 -13.64
C ASN A 321 -25.66 -2.88 -12.42
N GLU A 322 -25.28 -2.20 -11.35
CA GLU A 322 -24.88 -2.83 -10.09
C GLU A 322 -25.61 -2.14 -8.93
N ASN A 323 -26.36 -2.90 -8.14
CA ASN A 323 -27.11 -2.39 -6.98
C ASN A 323 -28.03 -1.18 -7.29
N GLY A 324 -28.60 -1.12 -8.50
CA GLY A 324 -29.46 -0.02 -8.95
C GLY A 324 -28.71 1.24 -9.38
N GLN A 325 -27.38 1.18 -9.49
CA GLN A 325 -26.51 2.24 -10.01
C GLN A 325 -25.88 1.81 -11.33
N GLN A 326 -25.56 2.79 -12.17
CA GLN A 326 -25.01 2.55 -13.51
C GLN A 326 -23.52 2.89 -13.53
N TYR A 327 -22.71 1.89 -13.84
CA TYR A 327 -21.26 2.00 -13.95
C TYR A 327 -20.81 1.60 -15.37
N LEU A 328 -19.57 1.92 -15.72
CA LEU A 328 -18.94 1.38 -16.92
C LEU A 328 -18.43 -0.03 -16.66
N SER A 329 -18.31 -0.81 -17.73
CA SER A 329 -17.92 -2.22 -17.67
C SER A 329 -16.49 -2.46 -17.20
N GLU A 330 -15.65 -1.43 -17.25
CA GLU A 330 -14.29 -1.49 -16.75
C GLU A 330 -14.06 -0.41 -15.69
N PRO A 331 -13.31 -0.74 -14.63
CA PRO A 331 -12.95 0.20 -13.58
C PRO A 331 -11.77 1.09 -14.00
N ILE A 332 -11.50 2.11 -13.19
CA ILE A 332 -10.25 2.87 -13.24
C ILE A 332 -9.31 2.35 -12.15
N GLN A 333 -8.14 1.90 -12.55
CA GLN A 333 -7.11 1.35 -11.70
C GLN A 333 -6.09 2.42 -11.35
N LEU A 334 -5.75 2.54 -10.07
CA LEU A 334 -4.85 3.55 -9.54
C LEU A 334 -3.48 2.91 -9.26
N PHE A 335 -2.43 3.46 -9.86
CA PHE A 335 -1.06 2.98 -9.73
C PHE A 335 -0.17 4.04 -9.08
N LEU A 336 0.74 3.57 -8.23
CA LEU A 336 1.78 4.36 -7.61
C LEU A 336 3.12 3.66 -7.81
N ASP A 337 4.04 4.31 -8.53
CA ASP A 337 5.33 3.72 -8.91
C ASP A 337 5.16 2.34 -9.56
N ASP A 338 4.21 2.26 -10.49
CA ASP A 338 3.81 1.06 -11.24
C ASP A 338 3.21 -0.07 -10.38
N GLN A 339 3.00 0.15 -9.07
CA GLN A 339 2.25 -0.76 -8.19
C GLN A 339 0.79 -0.34 -8.10
N MET A 340 -0.15 -1.27 -8.33
CA MET A 340 -1.57 -0.98 -8.16
C MET A 340 -1.90 -0.79 -6.67
N VAL A 341 -2.53 0.34 -6.34
CA VAL A 341 -2.83 0.74 -4.95
C VAL A 341 -4.31 0.85 -4.64
N ASP A 342 -5.16 1.03 -5.66
CA ASP A 342 -6.61 1.06 -5.52
C ASP A 342 -7.31 0.84 -6.87
N GLU A 343 -8.62 0.57 -6.83
CA GLU A 343 -9.48 0.45 -8.01
C GLU A 343 -10.85 1.07 -7.74
N LEU A 344 -11.37 1.85 -8.70
CA LEU A 344 -12.64 2.55 -8.56
C LEU A 344 -13.57 2.27 -9.75
N ASN A 345 -14.85 2.07 -9.48
CA ASN A 345 -15.87 2.01 -10.53
C ASN A 345 -16.09 3.39 -11.17
N ILE A 346 -16.25 3.42 -12.49
CA ILE A 346 -16.50 4.66 -13.24
C ILE A 346 -18.01 4.82 -13.44
N GLY A 347 -18.58 5.95 -13.01
CA GLY A 347 -20.01 6.22 -13.22
C GLY A 347 -20.36 6.37 -14.70
N ALA A 348 -21.51 5.81 -15.12
CA ALA A 348 -21.94 5.84 -16.53
C ALA A 348 -22.09 7.25 -17.12
N GLY A 349 -22.26 8.27 -16.27
CA GLY A 349 -22.33 9.68 -16.67
C GLY A 349 -21.03 10.23 -17.28
N LEU A 350 -19.88 9.60 -17.03
CA LEU A 350 -18.58 10.01 -17.57
C LEU A 350 -18.28 9.40 -18.95
N ARG A 351 -19.12 8.49 -19.46
CA ARG A 351 -18.92 7.80 -20.74
C ARG A 351 -18.75 8.79 -21.89
N GLY A 352 -17.57 8.85 -22.51
CA GLY A 352 -17.33 9.70 -23.68
C GLY A 352 -17.42 11.20 -23.37
N ARG A 353 -17.34 11.62 -22.11
CA ARG A 353 -17.45 13.02 -21.70
C ARG A 353 -16.12 13.54 -21.18
N ALA A 354 -15.63 14.61 -21.80
CA ALA A 354 -14.44 15.32 -21.35
C ALA A 354 -14.81 16.29 -20.22
N GLU A 355 -14.80 15.79 -18.98
CA GLU A 355 -15.04 16.58 -17.78
C GLU A 355 -13.71 16.91 -17.10
N THR A 356 -13.35 18.20 -17.06
CA THR A 356 -12.10 18.66 -16.40
C THR A 356 -12.20 18.66 -14.88
N ARG A 357 -13.41 18.57 -14.33
CA ARG A 357 -13.67 18.43 -12.89
C ARG A 357 -14.50 17.19 -12.65
N ILE A 358 -13.92 16.20 -11.98
CA ILE A 358 -14.62 14.95 -11.64
C ILE A 358 -14.71 14.77 -10.11
N GLN A 359 -15.74 14.06 -9.68
CA GLN A 359 -15.94 13.67 -8.29
C GLN A 359 -15.47 12.23 -8.08
N ILE A 360 -14.64 12.03 -7.06
CA ILE A 360 -14.25 10.73 -6.55
C ILE A 360 -15.03 10.48 -5.28
N SER A 361 -15.58 9.28 -5.15
CA SER A 361 -16.33 8.87 -3.96
C SER A 361 -15.88 7.49 -3.50
N GLY A 362 -16.08 7.22 -2.22
CA GLY A 362 -15.75 5.94 -1.62
C GLY A 362 -16.41 5.80 -0.28
N SER A 363 -16.08 4.73 0.44
CA SER A 363 -16.70 4.43 1.73
C SER A 363 -15.69 3.99 2.78
N GLY A 364 -16.15 3.96 4.02
CA GLY A 364 -15.46 3.38 5.14
C GLY A 364 -16.48 2.86 6.14
N ALA A 365 -16.10 1.85 6.91
CA ALA A 365 -16.95 1.19 7.88
C ALA A 365 -16.28 1.12 9.25
N GLY A 366 -17.08 0.94 10.29
CA GLY A 366 -16.63 0.80 11.67
C GLY A 366 -17.74 0.22 12.55
N GLN A 367 -17.37 -0.31 13.71
CA GLN A 367 -18.34 -0.84 14.67
C GLN A 367 -19.22 0.26 15.24
N THR A 368 -18.66 1.46 15.38
CA THR A 368 -19.38 2.67 15.79
C THR A 368 -19.46 3.68 14.67
N ARG A 369 -20.42 4.62 14.77
CA ARG A 369 -20.55 5.72 13.81
C ARG A 369 -19.29 6.60 13.76
N GLU A 370 -18.68 6.86 14.91
CA GLU A 370 -17.47 7.70 15.02
C GLU A 370 -16.26 7.01 14.38
N GLU A 371 -16.10 5.71 14.62
CA GLU A 371 -15.08 4.89 13.97
C GLU A 371 -15.29 4.84 12.45
N ALA A 372 -16.52 4.62 11.99
CA ALA A 372 -16.85 4.64 10.57
C ALA A 372 -16.49 5.99 9.93
N MET A 373 -16.86 7.12 10.56
CA MET A 373 -16.49 8.45 10.08
C MET A 373 -14.97 8.64 10.00
N THR A 374 -14.24 8.18 11.03
CA THR A 374 -12.78 8.30 11.09
C THR A 374 -12.11 7.49 9.98
N ASN A 375 -12.53 6.23 9.79
CA ASN A 375 -12.03 5.34 8.74
C ASN A 375 -12.37 5.87 7.34
N THR A 376 -13.58 6.36 7.13
CA THR A 376 -14.01 6.98 5.87
C THR A 376 -13.17 8.21 5.52
N LEU A 377 -12.92 9.11 6.48
CA LEU A 377 -12.08 10.28 6.26
C LEU A 377 -10.61 9.91 6.05
N ALA A 378 -10.11 8.86 6.71
CA ALA A 378 -8.78 8.33 6.48
C ALA A 378 -8.63 7.78 5.05
N ASN A 379 -9.61 7.00 4.57
CA ASN A 379 -9.66 6.49 3.19
C ASN A 379 -9.69 7.64 2.17
N MET A 380 -10.50 8.68 2.41
CA MET A 380 -10.54 9.87 1.56
C MET A 380 -9.17 10.55 1.48
N LYS A 381 -8.54 10.81 2.63
CA LYS A 381 -7.22 11.45 2.70
C LYS A 381 -6.14 10.59 2.04
N ARG A 382 -6.24 9.27 2.17
CA ARG A 382 -5.36 8.31 1.49
C ARG A 382 -5.46 8.46 -0.03
N LEU A 383 -6.67 8.41 -0.60
CA LEU A 383 -6.88 8.59 -2.04
C LEU A 383 -6.42 9.96 -2.53
N GLN A 384 -6.78 11.04 -1.82
CA GLN A 384 -6.30 12.40 -2.15
C GLN A 384 -4.77 12.44 -2.22
N THR A 385 -4.10 11.75 -1.29
CA THR A 385 -2.65 11.69 -1.25
C THR A 385 -2.08 10.87 -2.41
N ILE A 386 -2.62 9.67 -2.68
CA ILE A 386 -2.24 8.84 -3.84
C ILE A 386 -2.30 9.66 -5.13
N ILE A 387 -3.42 10.36 -5.34
CA ILE A 387 -3.65 11.13 -6.57
C ILE A 387 -2.70 12.34 -6.68
N GLU A 388 -2.34 12.96 -5.56
CA GLU A 388 -1.33 14.03 -5.52
C GLU A 388 0.12 13.53 -5.74
N THR A 389 0.42 12.26 -5.45
CA THR A 389 1.82 11.77 -5.33
C THR A 389 2.66 11.82 -6.60
N GLY A 390 2.07 12.02 -7.79
CA GLY A 390 2.83 12.19 -9.05
C GLY A 390 3.67 13.47 -9.10
N SER A 391 3.41 14.41 -8.20
CA SER A 391 4.31 15.51 -7.87
C SER A 391 4.47 15.55 -6.36
N LEU A 392 5.55 14.95 -5.83
CA LEU A 392 5.95 15.26 -4.45
C LEU A 392 5.86 16.79 -4.27
N PRO A 393 5.08 17.30 -3.29
CA PRO A 393 4.91 18.75 -3.11
C PRO A 393 6.24 19.50 -2.94
N VAL A 394 7.28 18.78 -2.51
CA VAL A 394 8.66 19.23 -2.48
C VAL A 394 9.61 18.06 -2.77
N LYS A 395 10.67 18.31 -3.54
CA LYS A 395 11.75 17.33 -3.73
C LYS A 395 12.48 17.07 -2.40
N LEU A 396 12.92 15.84 -2.19
CA LEU A 396 13.57 15.42 -0.95
C LEU A 396 14.99 14.93 -1.25
N ASP A 397 15.98 15.56 -0.64
CA ASP A 397 17.37 15.14 -0.71
C ASP A 397 17.70 14.14 0.39
N ILE A 398 18.42 13.10 0.03
CA ILE A 398 18.98 12.16 0.99
C ILE A 398 20.21 12.78 1.63
N VAL A 399 20.09 13.21 2.88
CA VAL A 399 21.21 13.72 3.69
C VAL A 399 22.08 12.56 4.15
N LYS A 400 21.45 11.47 4.61
CA LYS A 400 22.17 10.33 5.17
C LYS A 400 21.36 9.04 5.05
N ILE A 401 22.06 7.95 4.72
CA ILE A 401 21.53 6.58 4.85
C ILE A 401 22.49 5.77 5.71
N ASP A 402 22.04 5.43 6.91
CA ASP A 402 22.72 4.52 7.82
C ASP A 402 22.06 3.14 7.74
N SER A 403 22.86 2.08 7.63
CA SER A 403 22.39 0.70 7.81
C SER A 403 22.82 0.21 9.18
N LEU A 404 21.87 -0.28 9.98
CA LEU A 404 22.16 -0.92 11.26
C LEU A 404 22.15 -2.44 11.07
N SER A 405 23.22 -3.09 11.51
CA SER A 405 23.35 -4.54 11.39
C SER A 405 22.55 -5.25 12.49
N PRO A 406 21.77 -6.31 12.16
CA PRO A 406 21.06 -7.11 13.15
C PRO A 406 21.97 -7.79 14.18
N VAL A 407 23.26 -8.00 13.83
CA VAL A 407 24.23 -8.75 14.66
C VAL A 407 24.40 -8.13 16.05
N LEU A 408 24.35 -6.80 16.14
CA LEU A 408 24.49 -6.10 17.41
C LEU A 408 23.25 -6.27 18.29
N GLY A 409 22.07 -6.31 17.68
CA GLY A 409 20.79 -6.55 18.33
C GLY A 409 20.68 -7.97 18.92
N ASP A 410 21.10 -8.98 18.16
CA ASP A 410 21.11 -10.37 18.63
C ASP A 410 22.05 -10.58 19.83
N GLN A 411 23.23 -9.95 19.81
CA GLN A 411 24.14 -9.98 20.96
C GLN A 411 23.55 -9.26 22.17
N PHE A 412 22.92 -8.09 21.95
CA PHE A 412 22.25 -7.35 23.02
C PHE A 412 21.14 -8.19 23.66
N LEU A 413 20.27 -8.83 22.88
CA LEU A 413 19.19 -9.68 23.40
C LEU A 413 19.73 -10.86 24.21
N LYS A 414 20.79 -11.53 23.73
CA LYS A 414 21.44 -12.62 24.47
C LYS A 414 22.02 -12.13 25.81
N ASN A 415 22.71 -10.99 25.80
CA ASN A 415 23.27 -10.42 27.03
C ASN A 415 22.17 -9.97 28.00
N ALA A 416 21.13 -9.31 27.52
CA ALA A 416 19.98 -8.90 28.32
C ALA A 416 19.29 -10.10 28.97
N LEU A 417 19.15 -11.21 28.24
CA LEU A 417 18.63 -12.47 28.78
C LEU A 417 19.53 -13.00 29.91
N TYR A 418 20.85 -13.08 29.69
CA TYR A 418 21.79 -13.53 30.71
C TYR A 418 21.77 -12.64 31.96
N THR A 419 21.79 -11.32 31.79
CA THR A 419 21.69 -10.37 32.90
C THR A 419 20.36 -10.50 33.62
N GLY A 420 19.25 -10.69 32.89
CA GLY A 420 17.93 -10.93 33.47
C GLY A 420 17.89 -12.20 34.32
N ILE A 421 18.47 -13.30 33.85
CA ILE A 421 18.57 -14.56 34.62
C ILE A 421 19.40 -14.35 35.90
N ILE A 422 20.54 -13.68 35.80
CA ILE A 422 21.40 -13.39 36.97
C ILE A 422 20.66 -12.51 37.97
N ALA A 423 19.93 -11.50 37.51
CA ALA A 423 19.13 -10.62 38.38
C ALA A 423 18.01 -11.39 39.08
N ILE A 424 17.32 -12.30 38.37
CA ILE A 424 16.28 -13.16 38.97
C ILE A 424 16.89 -14.06 40.05
N LEU A 425 18.05 -14.68 39.79
CA LEU A 425 18.78 -15.50 40.77
C LEU A 425 19.26 -14.71 41.98
N ALA A 426 19.52 -13.40 41.84
CA ALA A 426 19.91 -12.55 42.96
C ALA A 426 18.73 -12.12 43.84
N VAL A 427 17.49 -12.15 43.31
CA VAL A 427 16.26 -11.77 44.02
C VAL A 427 15.62 -12.95 44.74
N ILE A 428 15.75 -14.14 44.15
CA ILE A 428 15.34 -15.44 44.70
C ILE A 428 16.28 -15.87 45.82
#